data_AF-A0A7X7QSN0-F1
#
_entry.id   AF-A0A7X7QSN0-F1
#
_cell.length_a   1.000
_cell.length_b   1.000
_cell.length_c   1.000
_cell.angle_alpha   90.00
_cell.angle_beta   90.00
_cell.angle_gamma   90.00
#
_symmetry.space_group_name_H-M   'P 1'
#
loop_
_entity.id
_entity.type
_entity.pdbx_description
1 polymer ?
#
loop_
_entity_poly.entity_id
_entity_poly.type
_entity_poly.pdbx_seq_one_letter_code
_entity_poly.pdbx_strand_id
1 'polypeptide(L)'
;MRTISLSSNFFEGVIDLRQGDGWIQPLRLVDRDRPLYHEAFVERAVMSGGCRLRFRTDATTIQLTVEPESAEAPRLFDLTTDDARLATATLAPQASAVRFESLPAGDKVLELWFPTHRETRIRGLAVDDGARLEPAPDRRPRWITYGSSITHCAAAHSPSRTWPAVAARLRGLNVTSLGYGGQCHMDTLVARIIRDRPAAFISLKLGINMMGATATLRTYRPQAIAMVRLIREKHPRTPIALVSPIISPPREETPGTTGMTLRIMRQELEAAVDRLRQCGDNRVFYVDGLKLFGPDLVADYLPDLLHPNGDGYEIMGRHAATHILDRLMAI
;
A
#
# COMPACT_ATOMS: atom_id res chain seq x y z
N MET A 1 -30.86 4.15 -11.52
CA MET A 1 -29.43 4.44 -11.19
C MET A 1 -28.74 4.93 -12.45
N ARG A 2 -28.04 6.06 -12.34
CA ARG A 2 -27.30 6.68 -13.46
C ARG A 2 -25.84 6.24 -13.44
N THR A 3 -25.39 5.58 -14.50
CA THR A 3 -23.96 5.24 -14.70
C THR A 3 -23.19 6.43 -15.26
N ILE A 4 -21.97 6.64 -14.77
CA ILE A 4 -21.04 7.63 -15.33
C ILE A 4 -19.74 6.99 -15.80
N SER A 5 -19.11 7.63 -16.79
CA SER A 5 -17.74 7.31 -17.21
C SER A 5 -16.74 7.83 -16.19
N LEU A 6 -15.78 6.99 -15.80
CA LEU A 6 -14.73 7.35 -14.85
C LEU A 6 -13.55 7.99 -15.57
N SER A 7 -13.12 9.14 -15.09
CA SER A 7 -11.86 9.78 -15.48
C SER A 7 -10.77 9.52 -14.43
N SER A 8 -9.51 9.85 -14.76
CA SER A 8 -8.37 9.68 -13.85
C SER A 8 -8.53 10.44 -12.53
N ASN A 9 -9.29 11.54 -12.50
CA ASN A 9 -9.50 12.38 -11.33
C ASN A 9 -10.34 11.71 -10.22
N PHE A 10 -10.93 10.54 -10.49
CA PHE A 10 -11.61 9.74 -9.47
C PHE A 10 -10.64 8.86 -8.68
N PHE A 11 -9.43 8.60 -9.16
CA PHE A 11 -8.56 7.57 -8.61
C PHE A 11 -7.53 8.12 -7.63
N GLU A 12 -7.40 7.47 -6.48
CA GLU A 12 -6.35 7.74 -5.49
C GLU A 12 -5.55 6.46 -5.19
N GLY A 13 -4.29 6.63 -4.78
CA GLY A 13 -3.37 5.52 -4.51
C GLY A 13 -2.85 4.77 -5.75
N VAL A 14 -3.15 5.25 -6.95
CA VAL A 14 -2.77 4.61 -8.23
C VAL A 14 -1.48 5.19 -8.81
N ILE A 15 -0.67 4.36 -9.46
CA ILE A 15 0.52 4.78 -10.24
C ILE A 15 0.15 5.15 -11.66
N ASP A 16 -0.64 4.30 -12.31
CA ASP A 16 -1.08 4.47 -13.69
C ASP A 16 -2.48 3.86 -13.89
N LEU A 17 -3.10 4.14 -15.04
CA LEU A 17 -4.41 3.60 -15.40
C LEU A 17 -4.32 2.93 -16.77
N ARG A 18 -4.67 1.64 -16.82
CA ARG A 18 -4.77 0.90 -18.07
C ARG A 18 -6.21 0.88 -18.54
N GLN A 19 -6.44 1.24 -19.79
CA GLN A 19 -7.76 1.17 -20.43
C GLN A 19 -7.81 -0.05 -21.34
N GLY A 20 -8.98 -0.68 -21.41
CA GLY A 20 -9.31 -1.69 -22.41
C GLY A 20 -10.74 -1.51 -22.91
N ASP A 21 -11.34 -2.58 -23.41
CA ASP A 21 -12.69 -2.53 -24.00
C ASP A 21 -13.77 -2.24 -22.95
N GLY A 22 -14.07 -0.94 -22.77
CA GLY A 22 -15.08 -0.44 -21.83
C GLY A 22 -14.71 -0.61 -20.36
N TRP A 23 -13.44 -0.85 -20.03
CA TRP A 23 -12.96 -0.93 -18.65
C TRP A 23 -11.71 -0.09 -18.39
N ILE A 24 -11.55 0.32 -17.14
CA ILE A 24 -10.36 0.99 -16.61
C ILE A 24 -9.79 0.21 -15.42
N GLN A 25 -8.48 0.02 -15.39
CA GLN A 25 -7.78 -0.71 -14.33
C GLN A 25 -6.75 0.21 -13.64
N PRO A 26 -6.84 0.38 -12.32
CA PRO A 26 -5.80 1.01 -11.54
C PRO A 26 -4.58 0.09 -11.44
N LEU A 27 -3.41 0.64 -11.71
CA LEU A 27 -2.13 -0.07 -11.63
C LEU A 27 -1.25 0.55 -10.55
N ARG A 28 -0.39 -0.28 -9.95
CA ARG A 28 0.65 0.13 -9.01
C ARG A 28 2.05 0.08 -9.62
N LEU A 29 2.12 0.18 -10.94
CA LEU A 29 3.32 0.39 -11.76
C LEU A 29 3.00 1.33 -12.92
N VAL A 30 4.02 1.75 -13.67
CA VAL A 30 3.86 2.51 -14.93
C VAL A 30 3.55 1.54 -16.06
N ASP A 31 2.39 1.67 -16.71
CA ASP A 31 1.85 0.65 -17.62
C ASP A 31 2.75 0.42 -18.85
N ARG A 32 3.22 1.52 -19.45
CA ARG A 32 4.13 1.47 -20.60
C ARG A 32 5.47 0.79 -20.31
N ASP A 33 5.87 0.76 -19.04
CA ASP A 33 7.15 0.21 -18.60
C ASP A 33 7.00 -1.27 -18.16
N ARG A 34 5.79 -1.87 -18.23
CA ARG A 34 5.55 -3.27 -17.81
C ARG A 34 6.58 -4.28 -18.33
N PRO A 35 7.00 -4.26 -19.61
CA PRO A 35 8.00 -5.21 -20.13
C PRO A 35 9.39 -5.08 -19.49
N LEU A 36 9.66 -4.01 -18.73
CA LEU A 36 10.93 -3.78 -18.05
C LEU A 36 11.01 -4.44 -16.67
N TYR A 37 9.88 -4.91 -16.13
CA TYR A 37 9.81 -5.55 -14.81
C TYR A 37 9.88 -7.07 -14.93
N HIS A 38 10.31 -7.72 -13.86
CA HIS A 38 10.18 -9.17 -13.71
C HIS A 38 8.68 -9.57 -13.70
N GLU A 39 8.33 -10.68 -14.34
CA GLU A 39 6.93 -11.12 -14.51
C GLU A 39 6.22 -11.28 -13.16
N ALA A 40 6.86 -11.94 -12.19
CA ALA A 40 6.34 -12.09 -10.82
C ALA A 40 6.09 -10.74 -10.10
N PHE A 41 6.84 -9.68 -10.44
CA PHE A 41 6.57 -8.35 -9.92
C PHE A 41 5.30 -7.77 -10.56
N VAL A 42 5.17 -7.90 -11.89
CA VAL A 42 4.01 -7.41 -12.64
C VAL A 42 2.73 -8.03 -12.08
N GLU A 43 2.70 -9.35 -11.81
CA GLU A 43 1.56 -10.04 -11.21
C GLU A 43 1.05 -9.39 -9.92
N ARG A 44 1.96 -8.87 -9.08
CA ARG A 44 1.58 -8.18 -7.83
C ARG A 44 1.22 -6.72 -8.07
N ALA A 45 1.88 -6.06 -9.00
CA ALA A 45 1.72 -4.63 -9.25
C ALA A 45 0.46 -4.29 -10.07
N VAL A 46 -0.15 -5.25 -10.75
CA VAL A 46 -1.47 -5.08 -11.41
C VAL A 46 -2.65 -5.23 -10.43
N MET A 47 -2.41 -5.71 -9.21
CA MET A 47 -3.41 -5.78 -8.13
C MET A 47 -3.67 -4.39 -7.53
N SER A 48 -4.87 -4.19 -7.01
CA SER A 48 -5.39 -2.86 -6.64
C SER A 48 -5.25 -2.50 -5.16
N GLY A 49 -4.37 -3.15 -4.40
CA GLY A 49 -4.18 -2.89 -2.97
C GLY A 49 -3.83 -1.44 -2.63
N GLY A 50 -4.70 -0.78 -1.87
CA GLY A 50 -4.58 0.63 -1.49
C GLY A 50 -5.10 1.63 -2.53
N CYS A 51 -5.47 1.16 -3.73
CA CYS A 51 -6.14 1.95 -4.75
C CYS A 51 -7.62 2.11 -4.38
N ARG A 52 -8.20 3.27 -4.74
CA ARG A 52 -9.58 3.60 -4.43
C ARG A 52 -10.16 4.63 -5.39
N LEU A 53 -11.48 4.66 -5.52
CA LEU A 53 -12.17 5.84 -6.04
C LEU A 53 -12.41 6.85 -4.92
N ARG A 54 -12.37 8.14 -5.23
CA ARG A 54 -12.78 9.23 -4.34
C ARG A 54 -13.69 10.21 -5.05
N PHE A 55 -14.88 10.46 -4.49
CA PHE A 55 -15.91 11.26 -5.12
C PHE A 55 -16.85 11.91 -4.11
N ARG A 56 -17.46 13.03 -4.52
CA ARG A 56 -18.49 13.75 -3.79
C ARG A 56 -19.86 13.37 -4.34
N THR A 57 -20.82 13.10 -3.46
CA THR A 57 -22.18 12.70 -3.81
C THR A 57 -23.16 12.99 -2.69
N ASP A 58 -24.44 13.14 -3.02
CA ASP A 58 -25.56 13.13 -2.07
C ASP A 58 -26.34 11.81 -2.07
N ALA A 59 -25.94 10.84 -2.91
CA ALA A 59 -26.63 9.56 -3.09
C ALA A 59 -26.72 8.73 -1.80
N THR A 60 -27.82 7.99 -1.69
CA THR A 60 -28.07 6.98 -0.66
C THR A 60 -27.72 5.55 -1.12
N THR A 61 -27.57 5.36 -2.43
CA THR A 61 -27.12 4.11 -3.05
C THR A 61 -25.98 4.33 -4.05
N ILE A 62 -24.98 3.45 -4.01
CA ILE A 62 -23.86 3.42 -4.95
C ILE A 62 -23.66 2.00 -5.46
N GLN A 63 -23.41 1.85 -6.76
CA GLN A 63 -23.04 0.59 -7.39
C GLN A 63 -21.74 0.76 -8.19
N LEU A 64 -20.75 -0.09 -7.92
CA LEU A 64 -19.57 -0.23 -8.78
C LEU A 64 -19.72 -1.49 -9.63
N THR A 65 -19.58 -1.34 -10.94
CA THR A 65 -19.54 -2.46 -11.88
C THR A 65 -18.09 -2.77 -12.24
N VAL A 66 -17.69 -4.03 -12.08
CA VAL A 66 -16.34 -4.53 -12.36
C VAL A 66 -16.43 -5.76 -13.27
N GLU A 67 -15.33 -6.06 -13.96
CA GLU A 67 -15.21 -7.34 -14.65
C GLU A 67 -15.33 -8.52 -13.66
N PRO A 68 -16.02 -9.60 -14.05
CA PRO A 68 -15.90 -10.88 -13.40
C PRO A 68 -14.45 -11.35 -13.39
N GLU A 69 -14.09 -12.20 -12.43
CA GLU A 69 -12.77 -12.80 -12.37
C GLU A 69 -12.93 -14.30 -12.20
N SER A 70 -11.99 -15.07 -12.76
CA SER A 70 -12.03 -16.54 -12.73
C SER A 70 -11.71 -17.15 -11.36
N ALA A 71 -11.19 -16.36 -10.42
CA ALA A 71 -10.76 -16.86 -9.13
C ALA A 71 -11.92 -17.02 -8.12
N GLU A 72 -12.02 -18.21 -7.54
CA GLU A 72 -13.09 -18.70 -6.66
C GLU A 72 -13.27 -17.95 -5.32
N ALA A 73 -12.27 -17.19 -4.88
CA ALA A 73 -12.38 -16.42 -3.63
C ALA A 73 -13.15 -15.11 -3.85
N PRO A 74 -14.04 -14.71 -2.92
CA PRO A 74 -14.78 -13.46 -3.02
C PRO A 74 -13.85 -12.24 -2.94
N ARG A 75 -14.33 -11.11 -3.49
CA ARG A 75 -13.65 -9.81 -3.47
C ARG A 75 -14.32 -8.91 -2.44
N LEU A 76 -13.54 -8.27 -1.58
CA LEU A 76 -14.04 -7.33 -0.58
C LEU A 76 -13.79 -5.89 -1.05
N PHE A 77 -14.80 -5.04 -0.89
CA PHE A 77 -14.74 -3.60 -1.15
C PHE A 77 -15.17 -2.86 0.10
N ASP A 78 -14.45 -1.79 0.46
CA ASP A 78 -14.85 -0.93 1.57
C ASP A 78 -15.34 0.42 1.05
N LEU A 79 -16.40 0.93 1.68
CA LEU A 79 -16.83 2.31 1.51
C LEU A 79 -16.54 3.09 2.78
N THR A 80 -15.86 4.22 2.65
CA THR A 80 -15.43 5.04 3.79
C THR A 80 -15.72 6.52 3.55
N THR A 81 -15.96 7.28 4.60
CA THR A 81 -15.69 8.72 4.63
C THR A 81 -14.25 8.96 5.04
N ASP A 82 -13.84 10.23 5.15
CA ASP A 82 -12.53 10.58 5.70
C ASP A 82 -12.36 10.08 7.14
N ASP A 83 -13.43 10.10 7.93
CA ASP A 83 -13.38 9.80 9.37
C ASP A 83 -13.71 8.34 9.69
N ALA A 84 -14.63 7.72 8.95
CA ALA A 84 -15.17 6.41 9.30
C ALA A 84 -15.27 5.44 8.12
N ARG A 85 -15.21 4.14 8.42
CA ARG A 85 -15.68 3.10 7.48
C ARG A 85 -17.18 2.98 7.62
N LEU A 86 -17.90 3.09 6.50
CA LEU A 86 -19.35 2.97 6.46
C LEU A 86 -19.79 1.52 6.29
N ALA A 87 -19.16 0.80 5.37
CA ALA A 87 -19.55 -0.57 5.05
C ALA A 87 -18.40 -1.34 4.41
N THR A 88 -18.49 -2.67 4.50
CA THR A 88 -17.71 -3.62 3.70
C THR A 88 -18.70 -4.46 2.90
N ALA A 89 -18.51 -4.53 1.59
CA ALA A 89 -19.33 -5.33 0.70
C ALA A 89 -18.51 -6.49 0.11
N THR A 90 -19.13 -7.66 0.07
CA THR A 90 -18.55 -8.89 -0.47
C THR A 90 -19.13 -9.16 -1.85
N LEU A 91 -18.25 -9.24 -2.85
CA LEU A 91 -18.60 -9.59 -4.22
C LEU A 91 -18.20 -11.04 -4.50
N ALA A 92 -19.19 -11.88 -4.81
CA ALA A 92 -18.95 -13.26 -5.21
C ALA A 92 -18.12 -13.31 -6.52
N PRO A 93 -17.33 -14.38 -6.76
CA PRO A 93 -16.42 -14.50 -7.92
C PRO A 93 -17.04 -14.14 -9.28
N GLN A 94 -18.21 -14.69 -9.57
CA GLN A 94 -18.91 -14.53 -10.84
C GLN A 94 -19.76 -13.24 -10.92
N ALA A 95 -19.88 -12.51 -9.81
CA ALA A 95 -20.65 -11.28 -9.77
C ALA A 95 -19.85 -10.09 -10.30
N SER A 96 -20.54 -9.20 -11.01
CA SER A 96 -19.96 -8.03 -11.68
C SER A 96 -20.37 -6.70 -11.06
N ALA A 97 -21.21 -6.69 -10.03
CA ALA A 97 -21.71 -5.47 -9.41
C ALA A 97 -21.67 -5.55 -7.88
N VAL A 98 -21.00 -4.60 -7.24
CA VAL A 98 -21.01 -4.40 -5.79
C VAL A 98 -21.86 -3.18 -5.45
N ARG A 99 -22.78 -3.33 -4.50
CA ARG A 99 -23.74 -2.30 -4.09
C ARG A 99 -23.53 -1.90 -2.64
N PHE A 100 -23.70 -0.61 -2.38
CA PHE A 100 -23.78 -0.01 -1.05
C PHE A 100 -25.09 0.76 -0.97
N GLU A 101 -25.96 0.38 -0.05
CA GLU A 101 -27.32 0.91 0.12
C GLU A 101 -27.46 1.54 1.51
N SER A 102 -28.55 2.29 1.72
CA SER A 102 -28.85 2.94 3.01
C SER A 102 -27.75 3.88 3.51
N LEU A 103 -27.05 4.56 2.58
CA LEU A 103 -26.04 5.56 2.94
C LEU A 103 -26.69 6.82 3.52
N PRO A 104 -26.03 7.53 4.45
CA PRO A 104 -26.56 8.78 4.99
C PRO A 104 -26.90 9.77 3.87
N ALA A 105 -28.11 10.34 3.91
CA ALA A 105 -28.52 11.35 2.94
C ALA A 105 -27.69 12.64 3.08
N GLY A 106 -27.67 13.46 2.03
CA GLY A 106 -26.94 14.72 2.00
C GLY A 106 -25.52 14.58 1.46
N ASP A 107 -24.91 15.74 1.23
CA ASP A 107 -23.62 15.87 0.57
C ASP A 107 -22.48 15.31 1.42
N LYS A 108 -21.66 14.46 0.80
CA LYS A 108 -20.57 13.73 1.44
C LYS A 108 -19.47 13.40 0.45
N VAL A 109 -18.26 13.21 0.96
CA VAL A 109 -17.14 12.66 0.20
C VAL A 109 -16.91 11.21 0.63
N LEU A 110 -16.82 10.33 -0.36
CA LEU A 110 -16.67 8.90 -0.16
C LEU A 110 -15.42 8.40 -0.84
N GLU A 111 -14.82 7.38 -0.23
CA GLU A 111 -13.79 6.55 -0.85
C GLU A 111 -14.26 5.12 -0.95
N LEU A 112 -14.15 4.55 -2.16
CA LEU A 112 -14.44 3.15 -2.44
C LEU A 112 -13.12 2.42 -2.65
N TRP A 113 -12.69 1.65 -1.66
CA TRP A 113 -11.42 0.92 -1.64
C TRP A 113 -11.55 -0.44 -2.31
N PHE A 114 -10.56 -0.77 -3.14
CA PHE A 114 -10.55 -2.00 -3.94
C PHE A 114 -9.86 -3.18 -3.22
N PRO A 115 -10.15 -4.43 -3.61
CA PRO A 115 -9.52 -5.63 -3.05
C PRO A 115 -7.99 -5.54 -2.96
N THR A 116 -7.42 -6.04 -1.86
CA THR A 116 -5.98 -5.87 -1.59
C THR A 116 -5.07 -6.65 -2.53
N HIS A 117 -5.51 -7.84 -2.96
CA HIS A 117 -4.69 -8.84 -3.64
C HIS A 117 -5.35 -9.38 -4.92
N ARG A 118 -6.16 -8.55 -5.59
CA ARG A 118 -6.86 -8.89 -6.84
C ARG A 118 -6.75 -7.75 -7.84
N GLU A 119 -6.88 -8.06 -9.13
CA GLU A 119 -7.08 -7.02 -10.15
C GLU A 119 -8.48 -6.41 -9.99
N THR A 120 -8.66 -5.16 -10.42
CA THR A 120 -9.97 -4.50 -10.41
C THR A 120 -10.16 -3.73 -11.69
N ARG A 121 -10.76 -4.38 -12.70
CA ARG A 121 -11.14 -3.73 -13.95
C ARG A 121 -12.55 -3.19 -13.80
N ILE A 122 -12.71 -1.88 -13.86
CA ILE A 122 -13.95 -1.17 -13.55
C ILE A 122 -14.63 -0.80 -14.85
N ARG A 123 -15.93 -1.10 -14.97
CA ARG A 123 -16.77 -0.74 -16.13
C ARG A 123 -17.64 0.49 -15.87
N GLY A 124 -17.96 0.78 -14.63
CA GLY A 124 -18.77 1.95 -14.31
C GLY A 124 -19.01 2.14 -12.82
N LEU A 125 -19.38 3.37 -12.48
CA LEU A 125 -19.89 3.76 -11.17
C LEU A 125 -21.29 4.35 -11.38
N ALA A 126 -22.25 3.91 -10.59
CA ALA A 126 -23.63 4.37 -10.64
C ALA A 126 -24.12 4.84 -9.27
N VAL A 127 -24.98 5.85 -9.27
CA VAL A 127 -25.68 6.40 -8.09
C VAL A 127 -27.18 6.45 -8.32
N ASP A 128 -27.95 6.79 -7.29
CA ASP A 128 -29.37 7.11 -7.40
C ASP A 128 -29.67 8.09 -8.56
N ASP A 129 -30.85 7.97 -9.16
CA ASP A 129 -31.26 8.89 -10.23
C ASP A 129 -31.46 10.30 -9.67
N GLY A 130 -30.84 11.29 -10.31
CA GLY A 130 -30.84 12.68 -9.86
C GLY A 130 -29.76 13.05 -8.83
N ALA A 131 -29.04 12.07 -8.25
CA ALA A 131 -27.97 12.34 -7.31
C ALA A 131 -26.72 12.96 -7.98
N ARG A 132 -26.03 13.84 -7.25
CA ARG A 132 -24.73 14.40 -7.66
C ARG A 132 -23.67 13.31 -7.58
N LEU A 133 -22.74 13.30 -8.54
CA LEU A 133 -21.56 12.45 -8.49
C LEU A 133 -20.41 13.11 -9.25
N GLU A 134 -19.40 13.55 -8.51
CA GLU A 134 -18.28 14.32 -9.02
C GLU A 134 -16.96 13.85 -8.40
N PRO A 135 -15.83 13.90 -9.12
CA PRO A 135 -14.53 13.58 -8.55
C PRO A 135 -14.21 14.53 -7.39
N ALA A 136 -13.59 14.01 -6.33
CA ALA A 136 -13.20 14.80 -5.16
C ALA A 136 -11.69 14.64 -4.89
N PRO A 137 -10.81 15.33 -5.65
CA PRO A 137 -9.36 15.19 -5.52
C PRO A 137 -8.89 15.34 -4.08
N ASP A 138 -8.06 14.41 -3.62
CA ASP A 138 -7.60 14.39 -2.24
C ASP A 138 -6.45 15.38 -2.00
N ARG A 139 -6.70 16.35 -1.12
CA ARG A 139 -5.73 17.41 -0.75
C ARG A 139 -4.90 17.07 0.48
N ARG A 140 -5.15 15.92 1.12
CA ARG A 140 -4.36 15.48 2.28
C ARG A 140 -2.89 15.26 1.91
N PRO A 141 -1.95 15.44 2.85
CA PRO A 141 -0.54 15.19 2.59
C PRO A 141 -0.31 13.77 2.07
N ARG A 142 0.48 13.64 1.00
CA ARG A 142 0.72 12.36 0.33
C ARG A 142 1.78 11.55 1.06
N TRP A 143 1.47 10.31 1.40
CA TRP A 143 2.41 9.34 1.96
C TRP A 143 2.58 8.16 1.01
N ILE A 144 3.82 7.87 0.64
CA ILE A 144 4.17 6.67 -0.13
C ILE A 144 4.82 5.68 0.81
N THR A 145 4.29 4.45 0.85
CA THR A 145 4.93 3.34 1.57
C THR A 145 5.27 2.22 0.60
N TYR A 146 6.50 1.70 0.65
CA TYR A 146 6.97 0.58 -0.17
C TYR A 146 7.37 -0.59 0.72
N GLY A 147 7.00 -1.81 0.34
CA GLY A 147 7.41 -2.99 1.09
C GLY A 147 6.96 -4.32 0.50
N SER A 148 7.11 -5.37 1.30
CA SER A 148 6.87 -6.78 0.94
C SER A 148 5.39 -7.20 0.99
N SER A 149 5.13 -8.51 1.05
CA SER A 149 3.82 -9.12 1.35
C SER A 149 3.15 -8.57 2.61
N ILE A 150 3.94 -8.22 3.62
CA ILE A 150 3.45 -7.60 4.86
C ILE A 150 2.90 -6.19 4.59
N THR A 151 3.39 -5.49 3.55
CA THR A 151 2.80 -4.20 3.10
C THR A 151 1.65 -4.42 2.11
N HIS A 152 1.65 -5.56 1.41
CA HIS A 152 0.56 -5.96 0.53
C HIS A 152 -0.72 -6.35 1.29
N CYS A 153 -0.58 -6.90 2.50
CA CYS A 153 -1.67 -7.19 3.45
C CYS A 153 -2.74 -8.16 2.91
N ALA A 154 -2.32 -9.30 2.34
CA ALA A 154 -3.25 -10.29 1.77
C ALA A 154 -4.27 -10.82 2.81
N ALA A 155 -3.88 -10.93 4.08
CA ALA A 155 -4.73 -11.42 5.17
C ALA A 155 -5.42 -10.31 5.98
N ALA A 156 -5.43 -9.06 5.50
CA ALA A 156 -6.23 -8.00 6.13
C ALA A 156 -7.73 -8.34 6.03
N HIS A 157 -8.49 -7.96 7.06
CA HIS A 157 -9.93 -8.22 7.11
C HIS A 157 -10.70 -7.58 5.95
N SER A 158 -10.25 -6.42 5.45
CA SER A 158 -10.84 -5.72 4.32
C SER A 158 -9.88 -4.64 3.78
N PRO A 159 -10.11 -4.07 2.58
CA PRO A 159 -9.18 -3.11 1.94
C PRO A 159 -8.73 -1.90 2.77
N SER A 160 -9.65 -1.27 3.50
CA SER A 160 -9.35 -0.11 4.35
C SER A 160 -8.76 -0.50 5.71
N ARG A 161 -8.67 -1.80 6.02
CA ARG A 161 -8.11 -2.37 7.25
C ARG A 161 -6.68 -2.92 7.08
N THR A 162 -6.03 -2.61 5.96
CA THR A 162 -4.59 -2.87 5.79
C THR A 162 -3.77 -1.94 6.68
N TRP A 163 -2.59 -2.35 7.13
CA TRP A 163 -1.78 -1.48 8.00
C TRP A 163 -1.48 -0.10 7.37
N PRO A 164 -1.21 0.04 6.05
CA PRO A 164 -1.03 1.35 5.43
C PRO A 164 -2.32 2.18 5.45
N ALA A 165 -3.47 1.58 5.16
CA ALA A 165 -4.75 2.29 5.18
C ALA A 165 -5.12 2.74 6.59
N VAL A 166 -4.97 1.87 7.59
CA VAL A 166 -5.21 2.18 9.00
C VAL A 166 -4.33 3.35 9.45
N ALA A 167 -3.01 3.27 9.21
CA ALA A 167 -2.07 4.32 9.61
C ALA A 167 -2.40 5.66 8.94
N ALA A 168 -2.68 5.64 7.63
CA ALA A 168 -2.98 6.84 6.86
C ALA A 168 -4.28 7.52 7.33
N ARG A 169 -5.33 6.74 7.59
CA ARG A 169 -6.61 7.27 8.08
C ARG A 169 -6.47 7.88 9.48
N LEU A 170 -5.71 7.24 10.38
CA LEU A 170 -5.42 7.77 11.72
C LEU A 170 -4.64 9.10 11.72
N ARG A 171 -4.05 9.49 10.59
CA ARG A 171 -3.26 10.74 10.45
C ARG A 171 -3.74 11.63 9.31
N GLY A 172 -4.89 11.35 8.72
CA GLY A 172 -5.45 12.15 7.63
C GLY A 172 -4.49 12.28 6.44
N LEU A 173 -3.89 11.17 6.00
CA LEU A 173 -2.95 11.13 4.88
C LEU A 173 -3.54 10.48 3.63
N ASN A 174 -3.12 10.96 2.46
CA ASN A 174 -3.39 10.30 1.19
C ASN A 174 -2.31 9.23 0.93
N VAL A 175 -2.64 7.97 1.14
CA VAL A 175 -1.68 6.86 0.98
C VAL A 175 -1.60 6.34 -0.45
N THR A 176 -0.37 6.11 -0.91
CA THR A 176 -0.03 5.22 -2.03
C THR A 176 0.73 4.02 -1.47
N SER A 177 0.10 2.84 -1.50
CA SER A 177 0.69 1.60 -0.97
C SER A 177 1.36 0.77 -2.06
N LEU A 178 2.68 0.73 -2.05
CA LEU A 178 3.53 -0.05 -2.95
C LEU A 178 4.00 -1.33 -2.25
N GLY A 179 3.06 -2.07 -1.68
CA GLY A 179 3.30 -3.41 -1.14
C GLY A 179 3.26 -4.47 -2.23
N TYR A 180 4.35 -5.20 -2.47
CA TYR A 180 4.39 -6.26 -3.48
C TYR A 180 4.78 -7.59 -2.84
N GLY A 181 3.82 -8.52 -2.88
CA GLY A 181 3.92 -9.81 -2.21
C GLY A 181 5.07 -10.65 -2.73
N GLY A 182 6.10 -10.84 -1.90
CA GLY A 182 7.30 -11.59 -2.28
C GLY A 182 8.21 -10.86 -3.25
N GLN A 183 7.97 -9.57 -3.55
CA GLN A 183 8.60 -8.84 -4.65
C GLN A 183 9.17 -7.48 -4.21
N CYS A 184 9.53 -7.34 -2.93
CA CYS A 184 10.23 -6.16 -2.43
C CYS A 184 11.74 -6.40 -2.44
N HIS A 185 12.39 -6.13 -3.58
CA HIS A 185 13.82 -6.38 -3.78
C HIS A 185 14.66 -5.11 -3.94
N MET A 186 14.12 -3.96 -3.51
CA MET A 186 14.73 -2.63 -3.73
C MET A 186 14.93 -2.32 -5.21
N ASP A 187 13.95 -2.71 -6.03
CA ASP A 187 13.97 -2.53 -7.48
C ASP A 187 14.14 -1.07 -7.87
N THR A 188 15.15 -0.79 -8.69
CA THR A 188 15.45 0.57 -9.18
C THR A 188 14.25 1.19 -9.90
N LEU A 189 13.45 0.39 -10.62
CA LEU A 189 12.25 0.87 -11.30
C LEU A 189 11.17 1.33 -10.29
N VAL A 190 11.03 0.66 -9.14
CA VAL A 190 10.13 1.11 -8.07
C VAL A 190 10.67 2.37 -7.39
N ALA A 191 11.99 2.45 -7.17
CA ALA A 191 12.61 3.66 -6.66
C ALA A 191 12.37 4.87 -7.60
N ARG A 192 12.38 4.66 -8.92
CA ARG A 192 12.00 5.69 -9.92
C ARG A 192 10.53 6.08 -9.82
N ILE A 193 9.62 5.12 -9.63
CA ILE A 193 8.20 5.41 -9.37
C ILE A 193 8.06 6.34 -8.15
N ILE A 194 8.74 6.02 -7.04
CA ILE A 194 8.70 6.84 -5.83
C ILE A 194 9.31 8.22 -6.11
N ARG A 195 10.48 8.29 -6.74
CA ARG A 195 11.19 9.53 -7.10
C ARG A 195 10.33 10.48 -7.94
N ASP A 196 9.59 9.94 -8.91
CA ASP A 196 8.85 10.75 -9.88
C ASP A 196 7.45 11.15 -9.37
N ARG A 197 7.05 10.76 -8.14
CA ARG A 197 5.73 11.03 -7.58
C ARG A 197 5.74 12.03 -6.43
N PRO A 198 4.84 13.02 -6.40
CA PRO A 198 4.71 13.92 -5.27
C PRO A 198 4.46 13.18 -3.94
N ALA A 199 5.29 13.44 -2.94
CA ALA A 199 5.20 12.84 -1.62
C ALA A 199 5.59 13.87 -0.55
N ALA A 200 4.71 14.03 0.45
CA ALA A 200 5.03 14.74 1.68
C ALA A 200 5.88 13.86 2.61
N PHE A 201 5.62 12.54 2.61
CA PHE A 201 6.30 11.56 3.44
C PHE A 201 6.56 10.26 2.68
N ILE A 202 7.67 9.59 2.98
CA ILE A 202 8.02 8.31 2.37
C ILE A 202 8.47 7.32 3.46
N SER A 203 7.99 6.08 3.40
CA SER A 203 8.50 4.97 4.22
C SER A 203 8.87 3.77 3.37
N LEU A 204 10.06 3.21 3.61
CA LEU A 204 10.59 2.05 2.89
C LEU A 204 10.73 0.90 3.88
N LYS A 205 9.82 -0.07 3.85
CA LYS A 205 9.83 -1.26 4.70
C LYS A 205 10.50 -2.44 4.01
N LEU A 206 11.80 -2.60 4.24
CA LEU A 206 12.71 -3.39 3.40
C LEU A 206 13.21 -4.65 4.12
N GLY A 207 13.71 -5.64 3.36
CA GLY A 207 14.51 -6.76 3.88
C GLY A 207 13.97 -8.15 3.58
N ILE A 208 12.83 -8.53 4.16
CA ILE A 208 12.45 -9.95 4.30
C ILE A 208 12.40 -10.77 2.99
N ASN A 209 12.03 -10.18 1.85
CA ASN A 209 12.02 -10.90 0.57
C ASN A 209 13.43 -11.15 0.01
N MET A 210 14.39 -10.30 0.39
CA MET A 210 15.77 -10.36 -0.09
C MET A 210 16.60 -11.39 0.69
N MET A 211 16.17 -11.73 1.91
CA MET A 211 16.85 -12.69 2.78
C MET A 211 16.97 -14.06 2.13
N GLY A 212 15.89 -14.51 1.47
CA GLY A 212 15.84 -15.80 0.80
C GLY A 212 16.21 -15.76 -0.69
N ALA A 213 16.69 -14.63 -1.23
CA ALA A 213 16.86 -14.50 -2.68
C ALA A 213 18.01 -13.57 -3.10
N THR A 214 17.86 -12.25 -2.96
CA THR A 214 18.59 -11.28 -3.82
C THR A 214 19.66 -10.45 -3.14
N ALA A 215 19.78 -10.47 -1.80
CA ALA A 215 20.73 -9.60 -1.10
C ALA A 215 21.63 -10.34 -0.12
N THR A 216 22.93 -10.20 -0.32
CA THR A 216 23.97 -10.65 0.62
C THR A 216 24.37 -9.49 1.53
N LEU A 217 25.19 -9.78 2.55
CA LEU A 217 25.77 -8.74 3.42
C LEU A 217 26.48 -7.64 2.62
N ARG A 218 27.14 -8.01 1.51
CA ARG A 218 27.87 -7.08 0.65
C ARG A 218 26.96 -6.08 -0.07
N THR A 219 25.77 -6.51 -0.49
CA THR A 219 24.92 -5.72 -1.40
C THR A 219 23.76 -5.04 -0.71
N TYR A 220 23.26 -5.58 0.40
CA TYR A 220 22.04 -5.11 1.05
C TYR A 220 22.10 -3.63 1.47
N ARG A 221 23.12 -3.24 2.26
CA ARG A 221 23.27 -1.84 2.71
C ARG A 221 23.51 -0.87 1.53
N PRO A 222 24.44 -1.14 0.58
CA PRO A 222 24.59 -0.28 -0.60
C PRO A 222 23.31 -0.12 -1.42
N GLN A 223 22.48 -1.16 -1.57
CA GLN A 223 21.21 -1.08 -2.29
C GLN A 223 20.21 -0.14 -1.58
N ALA A 224 20.09 -0.23 -0.24
CA ALA A 224 19.22 0.67 0.52
C ALA A 224 19.68 2.13 0.39
N ILE A 225 20.99 2.38 0.48
CA ILE A 225 21.59 3.71 0.29
C ILE A 225 21.31 4.23 -1.13
N ALA A 226 21.52 3.40 -2.16
CA ALA A 226 21.30 3.78 -3.55
C ALA A 226 19.83 4.10 -3.83
N MET A 227 18.89 3.32 -3.29
CA MET A 227 17.46 3.59 -3.39
C MET A 227 17.09 4.95 -2.79
N VAL A 228 17.59 5.27 -1.59
CA VAL A 228 17.36 6.58 -0.96
C VAL A 228 17.96 7.71 -1.79
N ARG A 229 19.21 7.56 -2.27
CA ARG A 229 19.88 8.58 -3.10
C ARG A 229 19.13 8.84 -4.40
N LEU A 230 18.61 7.79 -5.05
CA LEU A 230 17.79 7.92 -6.25
C LEU A 230 16.48 8.67 -5.98
N ILE A 231 15.79 8.38 -4.87
CA ILE A 231 14.59 9.12 -4.47
C ILE A 231 14.93 10.60 -4.19
N ARG A 232 16.07 10.86 -3.55
CA ARG A 232 16.54 12.22 -3.21
C ARG A 232 16.77 13.13 -4.41
N GLU A 233 16.99 12.58 -5.61
CA GLU A 233 17.12 13.36 -6.86
C GLU A 233 15.94 14.32 -7.09
N LYS A 234 14.72 13.92 -6.70
CA LYS A 234 13.51 14.76 -6.80
C LYS A 234 12.83 15.04 -5.46
N HIS A 235 13.29 14.40 -4.40
CA HIS A 235 12.82 14.60 -3.02
C HIS A 235 13.94 15.07 -2.09
N PRO A 236 14.61 16.21 -2.37
CA PRO A 236 15.81 16.62 -1.62
C PRO A 236 15.55 16.86 -0.13
N ARG A 237 14.29 17.15 0.26
CA ARG A 237 13.91 17.44 1.66
C ARG A 237 12.73 16.63 2.18
N THR A 238 12.14 15.71 1.41
CA THR A 238 11.01 14.90 1.90
C THR A 238 11.50 13.98 3.03
N PRO A 239 10.86 13.94 4.22
CA PRO A 239 11.22 12.96 5.25
C PRO A 239 11.11 11.52 4.73
N ILE A 240 12.14 10.70 4.98
CA ILE A 240 12.19 9.27 4.62
C ILE A 240 12.42 8.42 5.87
N ALA A 241 11.56 7.44 6.10
CA ALA A 241 11.77 6.39 7.09
C ALA A 241 12.29 5.11 6.41
N LEU A 242 13.48 4.63 6.81
CA LEU A 242 13.90 3.25 6.54
C LEU A 242 13.40 2.37 7.67
N VAL A 243 12.44 1.50 7.35
CA VAL A 243 11.75 0.62 8.29
C VAL A 243 12.27 -0.79 8.11
N SER A 244 12.79 -1.39 9.18
CA SER A 244 13.36 -2.72 9.13
C SER A 244 12.30 -3.83 9.22
N PRO A 245 12.64 -5.12 8.97
CA PRO A 245 11.69 -6.22 9.07
C PRO A 245 11.01 -6.32 10.44
N ILE A 246 9.74 -6.72 10.46
CA ILE A 246 9.07 -7.16 11.71
C ILE A 246 9.63 -8.51 12.15
N ILE A 247 9.20 -9.03 13.30
CA ILE A 247 9.55 -10.37 13.75
C ILE A 247 9.12 -11.46 12.75
N SER A 248 9.98 -12.44 12.51
CA SER A 248 9.60 -13.74 11.94
C SER A 248 10.47 -14.79 12.61
N PRO A 249 9.96 -15.52 13.63
CA PRO A 249 10.80 -16.32 14.52
C PRO A 249 11.77 -17.29 13.80
N PRO A 250 11.36 -18.03 12.75
CA PRO A 250 12.26 -18.94 12.04
C PRO A 250 13.42 -18.23 11.30
N ARG A 251 13.36 -16.91 11.15
CA ARG A 251 14.26 -16.09 10.31
C ARG A 251 15.11 -15.10 11.11
N GLU A 252 14.95 -15.06 12.44
CA GLU A 252 15.74 -14.17 13.30
C GLU A 252 17.21 -14.61 13.40
N GLU A 253 17.41 -15.92 13.54
CA GLU A 253 18.71 -16.54 13.81
C GLU A 253 19.18 -17.45 12.67
N THR A 254 18.25 -18.09 11.96
CA THR A 254 18.57 -19.00 10.86
C THR A 254 18.84 -18.22 9.58
N PRO A 255 20.05 -18.33 8.99
CA PRO A 255 20.36 -17.64 7.74
C PRO A 255 19.50 -18.14 6.57
N GLY A 256 19.09 -17.22 5.70
CA GLY A 256 18.52 -17.56 4.40
C GLY A 256 19.59 -18.01 3.40
N THR A 257 19.20 -18.23 2.15
CA THR A 257 20.09 -18.65 1.05
C THR A 257 21.23 -17.65 0.76
N THR A 258 21.08 -16.40 1.20
CA THR A 258 22.08 -15.33 1.04
C THR A 258 23.03 -15.20 2.23
N GLY A 259 22.90 -16.03 3.26
CA GLY A 259 23.63 -15.94 4.53
C GLY A 259 23.11 -14.83 5.47
N MET A 260 22.07 -14.09 5.09
CA MET A 260 21.48 -13.04 5.91
C MET A 260 20.42 -13.59 6.86
N THR A 261 20.30 -13.00 8.05
CA THR A 261 19.15 -13.15 8.97
C THR A 261 18.37 -11.84 9.06
N LEU A 262 17.14 -11.87 9.61
CA LEU A 262 16.40 -10.63 9.84
C LEU A 262 17.12 -9.70 10.81
N ARG A 263 17.77 -10.23 11.84
CA ARG A 263 18.57 -9.42 12.77
C ARG A 263 19.73 -8.71 12.08
N ILE A 264 20.46 -9.40 11.21
CA ILE A 264 21.52 -8.77 10.39
C ILE A 264 20.89 -7.68 9.50
N MET A 265 19.76 -7.96 8.85
CA MET A 265 19.08 -6.95 8.02
C MET A 265 18.65 -5.71 8.81
N ARG A 266 18.18 -5.86 10.06
CA ARG A 266 17.84 -4.71 10.92
C ARG A 266 19.07 -3.85 11.21
N GLN A 267 20.20 -4.48 11.55
CA GLN A 267 21.47 -3.79 11.80
C GLN A 267 21.99 -3.07 10.55
N GLU A 268 21.92 -3.73 9.39
CA GLU A 268 22.40 -3.17 8.13
C GLU A 268 21.56 -1.97 7.65
N LEU A 269 20.25 -1.97 7.87
CA LEU A 269 19.39 -0.82 7.57
C LEU A 269 19.64 0.36 8.53
N GLU A 270 19.86 0.10 9.82
CA GLU A 270 20.24 1.13 10.77
C GLU A 270 21.58 1.78 10.38
N ALA A 271 22.58 0.94 10.08
CA ALA A 271 23.86 1.40 9.56
C ALA A 271 23.72 2.18 8.24
N ALA A 272 22.79 1.81 7.34
CA ALA A 272 22.53 2.56 6.12
C ALA A 272 22.07 4.01 6.41
N VAL A 273 21.16 4.18 7.38
CA VAL A 273 20.69 5.49 7.83
C VAL A 273 21.84 6.31 8.41
N ASP A 274 22.67 5.70 9.26
CA ASP A 274 23.83 6.37 9.85
C ASP A 274 24.81 6.87 8.77
N ARG A 275 25.07 6.06 7.74
CA ARG A 275 25.94 6.47 6.62
C ARG A 275 25.32 7.60 5.80
N LEU A 276 24.02 7.56 5.53
CA LEU A 276 23.33 8.65 4.83
C LEU A 276 23.43 9.97 5.61
N ARG A 277 23.24 9.92 6.94
CA ARG A 277 23.38 11.08 7.84
C ARG A 277 24.80 11.61 7.94
N GLN A 278 25.79 10.72 8.05
CA GLN A 278 27.22 11.10 7.98
C GLN A 278 27.56 11.82 6.68
N CYS A 279 26.85 11.50 5.60
CA CYS A 279 26.96 12.17 4.31
C CYS A 279 25.91 13.27 4.09
N GLY A 280 25.39 13.88 5.15
CA GLY A 280 24.60 15.11 5.14
C GLY A 280 23.07 14.98 5.00
N ASP A 281 22.52 13.77 4.88
CA ASP A 281 21.05 13.59 4.82
C ASP A 281 20.43 13.57 6.22
N ASN A 282 20.01 14.73 6.71
CA ASN A 282 19.40 14.87 8.03
C ASN A 282 17.89 14.56 8.06
N ARG A 283 17.28 14.19 6.93
CA ARG A 283 15.83 13.93 6.80
C ARG A 283 15.53 12.47 6.46
N VAL A 284 16.50 11.58 6.69
CA VAL A 284 16.31 10.13 6.74
C VAL A 284 16.45 9.63 8.17
N PHE A 285 15.61 8.67 8.58
CA PHE A 285 15.72 8.05 9.89
C PHE A 285 15.37 6.57 9.87
N TYR A 286 15.88 5.87 10.87
CA TYR A 286 15.64 4.46 11.09
C TYR A 286 14.39 4.25 11.96
N VAL A 287 13.60 3.24 11.60
CA VAL A 287 12.51 2.70 12.41
C VAL A 287 12.73 1.20 12.57
N ASP A 288 12.88 0.76 13.81
CA ASP A 288 12.92 -0.65 14.15
C ASP A 288 11.55 -1.30 13.87
N GLY A 289 11.52 -2.25 12.96
CA GLY A 289 10.31 -2.99 12.59
C GLY A 289 9.69 -3.76 13.76
N LEU A 290 10.46 -4.10 14.79
CA LEU A 290 9.93 -4.76 16.00
C LEU A 290 8.98 -3.84 16.79
N LYS A 291 9.11 -2.51 16.66
CA LYS A 291 8.14 -1.56 17.23
C LYS A 291 6.81 -1.56 16.50
N LEU A 292 6.77 -2.05 15.26
CA LEU A 292 5.52 -2.20 14.51
C LEU A 292 4.85 -3.52 14.83
N PHE A 293 5.65 -4.59 14.91
CA PHE A 293 5.18 -5.91 15.25
C PHE A 293 6.33 -6.76 15.82
N GLY A 294 6.29 -6.96 17.14
CA GLY A 294 7.34 -7.60 17.93
C GLY A 294 7.00 -9.02 18.39
N PRO A 295 7.93 -9.68 19.12
CA PRO A 295 7.77 -11.05 19.61
C PRO A 295 6.52 -11.29 20.47
N ASP A 296 6.09 -10.26 21.20
CA ASP A 296 4.91 -10.26 22.06
C ASP A 296 3.59 -10.50 21.31
N LEU A 297 3.55 -10.20 20.00
CA LEU A 297 2.37 -10.37 19.16
C LEU A 297 2.35 -11.70 18.38
N VAL A 298 3.41 -12.50 18.47
CA VAL A 298 3.58 -13.70 17.62
C VAL A 298 2.49 -14.73 17.87
N ALA A 299 2.22 -15.04 19.15
CA ALA A 299 1.32 -16.12 19.53
C ALA A 299 -0.10 -15.92 19.00
N ASP A 300 -0.59 -14.69 19.04
CA ASP A 300 -1.99 -14.38 18.74
C ASP A 300 -2.20 -13.89 17.29
N TYR A 301 -1.18 -13.28 16.69
CA TYR A 301 -1.36 -12.49 15.48
C TYR A 301 -0.47 -12.89 14.30
N LEU A 302 0.40 -13.90 14.43
CA LEU A 302 1.35 -14.31 13.38
C LEU A 302 1.25 -15.82 13.04
N PRO A 303 0.11 -16.28 12.47
CA PRO A 303 -0.25 -17.70 12.38
C PRO A 303 0.71 -18.56 11.55
N ASP A 304 1.37 -17.99 10.55
CA ASP A 304 2.36 -18.67 9.71
C ASP A 304 3.81 -18.28 10.06
N LEU A 305 4.00 -17.62 11.21
CA LEU A 305 5.27 -17.08 11.69
C LEU A 305 5.91 -16.04 10.75
N LEU A 306 5.12 -15.42 9.85
CA LEU A 306 5.61 -14.47 8.84
C LEU A 306 4.66 -13.30 8.55
N HIS A 307 3.37 -13.57 8.33
CA HIS A 307 2.36 -12.60 7.95
C HIS A 307 1.41 -12.35 9.12
N PRO A 308 1.21 -11.08 9.52
CA PRO A 308 0.14 -10.76 10.45
C PRO A 308 -1.21 -11.24 9.94
N ASN A 309 -2.08 -11.70 10.83
CA ASN A 309 -3.49 -11.89 10.52
C ASN A 309 -4.21 -10.53 10.44
N GLY A 310 -5.53 -10.55 10.22
CA GLY A 310 -6.33 -9.34 10.08
C GLY A 310 -6.19 -8.36 11.26
N ASP A 311 -6.27 -8.87 12.49
CA ASP A 311 -6.13 -8.06 13.71
C ASP A 311 -4.69 -7.55 13.88
N GLY A 312 -3.72 -8.42 13.58
CA GLY A 312 -2.29 -8.09 13.56
C GLY A 312 -1.95 -6.94 12.62
N TYR A 313 -2.56 -6.87 11.43
CA TYR A 313 -2.37 -5.74 10.51
C TYR A 313 -2.94 -4.43 11.07
N GLU A 314 -4.05 -4.47 11.81
CA GLU A 314 -4.60 -3.26 12.43
C GLU A 314 -3.76 -2.77 13.60
N ILE A 315 -3.25 -3.70 14.43
CA ILE A 315 -2.26 -3.38 15.47
C ILE A 315 -1.04 -2.73 14.84
N MET A 316 -0.48 -3.37 13.81
CA MET A 316 0.66 -2.85 13.05
C MET A 316 0.36 -1.46 12.45
N GLY A 317 -0.87 -1.22 11.97
CA GLY A 317 -1.30 0.07 11.44
C GLY A 317 -1.30 1.18 12.50
N ARG A 318 -1.79 0.88 13.72
CA ARG A 318 -1.73 1.82 14.85
C ARG A 318 -0.28 2.10 15.26
N HIS A 319 0.55 1.07 15.35
CA HIS A 319 1.98 1.24 15.64
C HIS A 319 2.70 2.04 14.54
N ALA A 320 2.35 1.83 13.27
CA ALA A 320 2.91 2.60 12.16
C ALA A 320 2.51 4.08 12.21
N ALA A 321 1.28 4.40 12.63
CA ALA A 321 0.88 5.79 12.85
C ALA A 321 1.78 6.47 13.88
N THR A 322 2.07 5.79 15.00
CA THR A 322 2.92 6.35 16.08
C THR A 322 4.41 6.34 15.73
N HIS A 323 4.95 5.24 15.23
CA HIS A 323 6.40 5.04 15.12
C HIS A 323 6.98 5.45 13.76
N ILE A 324 6.15 5.52 12.71
CA ILE A 324 6.54 6.02 11.39
C ILE A 324 5.97 7.42 11.17
N LEU A 325 4.65 7.57 11.17
CA LEU A 325 4.01 8.79 10.66
C LEU A 325 4.21 10.00 11.58
N ASP A 326 4.01 9.86 12.89
CA ASP A 326 4.25 10.98 13.83
C ASP A 326 5.70 11.48 13.76
N ARG A 327 6.65 10.57 13.56
CA ARG A 327 8.06 10.93 13.37
C ARG A 327 8.31 11.61 12.03
N LEU A 328 7.70 11.14 10.94
CA LEU A 328 7.80 11.78 9.62
C LEU A 328 7.20 13.19 9.65
N MET A 329 6.09 13.38 10.36
CA MET A 329 5.36 14.65 10.46
C MET A 329 6.03 15.68 11.39
N ALA A 330 6.88 15.25 12.30
CA ALA A 330 7.59 16.11 13.24
C ALA A 330 8.90 16.74 12.68
N ILE A 331 9.31 16.38 11.46
CA ILE A 331 10.58 16.79 10.83
C ILE A 331 10.32 17.80 9.72
#